data_AF-A0A7C2JX17-F1
#
_entry.id   AF-A0A7C2JX17-F1
#
_cell.length_a   1.000
_cell.length_b   1.000
_cell.length_c   1.000
_cell.angle_alpha   90.00
_cell.angle_beta   90.00
_cell.angle_gamma   90.00
#
_symmetry.space_group_name_H-M   'P 1'
#
loop_
_entity.id
_entity.type
_entity.pdbx_description
1 polymer ?
#
loop_
_entity_poly.entity_id
_entity_poly.type
_entity_poly.pdbx_seq_one_letter_code
_entity_poly.pdbx_strand_id
1 'polypeptide(L)' 'MAAPKTFSLLRLAAAAAAVLAFTACSVEPWVKPYERDNLADPIMSFDRDPVSSSYTGHVYEAREGARGATGAAGGGCGCN' A
#
# COMPACT_ATOMS: atom_id res chain seq x y z
N MET A 1 -40.55 27.54 -20.21
CA MET A 1 -39.92 26.46 -21.03
C MET A 1 -38.42 26.71 -21.14
N ALA A 2 -37.63 26.24 -20.17
CA ALA A 2 -36.16 26.36 -20.18
C ALA A 2 -35.56 25.01 -19.77
N ALA A 3 -35.72 23.98 -20.61
CA ALA A 3 -35.43 22.59 -20.23
C ALA A 3 -34.30 21.89 -21.00
N PRO A 4 -33.95 22.17 -22.28
CA PRO A 4 -33.04 21.25 -22.99
C PRO A 4 -31.55 21.45 -22.66
N LYS A 5 -31.12 22.68 -22.38
CA LYS A 5 -29.69 23.02 -22.20
C LYS A 5 -29.16 22.61 -20.82
N THR A 6 -29.99 22.69 -19.78
CA THR A 6 -29.64 22.30 -18.41
C THR A 6 -29.42 20.79 -18.25
N PHE A 7 -30.26 19.96 -18.88
CA PHE A 7 -30.03 18.50 -18.89
C PHE A 7 -28.76 18.10 -19.68
N SER A 8 -28.42 18.81 -20.74
CA SER A 8 -27.19 18.57 -21.51
C SER A 8 -25.94 18.96 -20.71
N LEU A 9 -25.98 20.10 -20.00
CA LEU A 9 -24.90 20.52 -19.10
C LEU A 9 -24.71 19.57 -17.92
N LEU A 10 -25.80 19.03 -17.35
CA LEU A 10 -25.74 18.06 -16.26
C LEU A 10 -25.08 16.74 -16.70
N ARG A 11 -25.36 16.28 -17.93
CA ARG A 11 -24.73 15.09 -18.51
C ARG A 11 -23.24 15.28 -18.79
N LEU A 12 -22.86 16.44 -19.30
CA LEU A 12 -21.45 16.79 -19.53
C LEU A 12 -20.68 16.88 -18.20
N ALA A 13 -21.27 17.47 -17.16
CA ALA A 13 -20.67 17.52 -15.83
C ALA A 13 -20.51 16.12 -15.21
N ALA A 14 -21.52 15.25 -15.34
CA ALA A 14 -21.44 13.88 -14.86
C ALA A 14 -20.38 13.05 -15.61
N ALA A 15 -20.27 13.22 -16.93
CA ALA A 15 -19.23 12.57 -17.73
C ALA A 15 -17.82 13.05 -17.34
N ALA A 16 -17.63 14.36 -17.12
CA ALA A 16 -16.35 14.90 -16.65
C ALA A 16 -15.98 14.38 -15.25
N ALA A 17 -16.95 14.30 -14.33
CA ALA A 17 -16.72 13.74 -13.00
C ALA A 17 -16.35 12.25 -13.04
N ALA A 18 -16.97 11.47 -13.94
CA ALA A 18 -16.63 10.07 -14.13
C ALA A 18 -15.19 9.90 -14.64
N VAL A 19 -14.72 10.72 -15.59
CA VAL A 19 -13.34 10.67 -16.09
C VAL A 19 -12.32 10.98 -14.98
N LEU A 20 -12.61 11.97 -14.13
CA LEU A 20 -11.74 12.32 -13.00
C LEU A 20 -11.68 11.22 -11.93
N ALA A 21 -12.73 10.42 -11.75
CA ALA A 21 -12.73 9.32 -10.80
C ALA A 21 -11.75 8.18 -11.18
N PHE A 22 -11.40 8.05 -12.46
CA PHE A 22 -10.49 7.00 -12.93
C PHE A 22 -9.01 7.42 -12.97
N THR A 23 -8.65 8.67 -12.66
CA THR A 23 -7.24 9.12 -12.69
C THR A 23 -6.44 8.71 -11.46
N ALA A 24 -7.05 8.05 -10.48
CA ALA A 24 -6.41 7.70 -9.21
C ALA A 24 -5.46 6.48 -9.28
N CYS A 25 -5.52 5.66 -10.33
CA CYS A 25 -4.78 4.38 -10.38
C CYS A 25 -3.35 4.45 -10.94
N SER A 26 -2.87 5.62 -11.39
CA SER A 26 -1.55 5.72 -12.06
C SER A 26 -0.88 7.08 -11.87
N VAL A 27 -1.00 7.67 -10.67
CA VAL A 27 -0.29 8.92 -10.37
C VAL A 27 1.14 8.56 -9.96
N GLU A 28 2.14 8.90 -10.78
CA GLU A 28 3.53 9.00 -10.32
C GLU A 28 3.54 9.96 -9.13
N PRO A 29 3.85 9.46 -7.93
CA PRO A 29 5.19 8.98 -7.69
C PRO A 29 5.14 7.64 -6.95
N TRP A 30 5.31 6.52 -7.65
CA TRP A 30 5.70 5.32 -6.92
C TRP A 30 7.09 5.56 -6.33
N VAL A 31 7.23 5.30 -5.03
CA VAL A 31 8.55 5.26 -4.38
C VAL A 31 9.32 4.12 -5.05
N LYS A 32 10.50 4.42 -5.60
CA LYS A 32 11.28 3.38 -6.27
C LYS A 32 11.62 2.27 -5.27
N PRO A 33 11.75 1.00 -5.68
CA PRO A 33 11.98 -0.09 -4.73
C PRO A 33 13.13 0.16 -3.74
N TYR A 34 14.22 0.76 -4.19
CA TYR A 34 15.39 1.11 -3.37
C TYR A 34 15.23 2.40 -2.53
N GLU A 35 14.20 3.20 -2.79
CA GLU A 35 13.89 4.38 -1.97
C GLU A 35 13.01 4.01 -0.77
N ARG A 36 12.38 2.82 -0.79
CA ARG A 36 11.54 2.32 0.32
C ARG A 36 12.32 2.06 1.60
N ASP A 37 13.63 1.80 1.51
CA ASP A 37 14.51 1.63 2.68
C ASP A 37 14.51 2.88 3.57
N ASN A 38 14.33 4.07 2.99
CA ASN A 38 14.25 5.32 3.77
C ASN A 38 12.98 5.43 4.63
N LEU A 39 11.96 4.61 4.35
CA LEU A 39 10.72 4.55 5.13
C LEU A 39 10.82 3.53 6.29
N ALA A 40 11.86 2.71 6.33
CA ALA A 40 12.08 1.68 7.34
C ALA A 40 13.18 2.09 8.34
N ASP A 41 12.95 3.20 9.08
CA ASP A 41 13.87 3.61 10.15
C ASP A 41 13.95 2.52 11.24
N PRO A 42 15.16 2.07 11.64
CA PRO A 42 15.35 1.09 12.71
C PRO A 42 14.63 1.43 14.02
N ILE A 43 14.40 2.71 14.33
CA ILE A 43 13.66 3.12 15.54
C ILE A 43 12.17 2.73 15.49
N MET A 44 11.62 2.57 14.29
CA MET A 44 10.24 2.13 14.06
C MET A 44 10.10 0.61 14.05
N SER A 45 11.18 -0.14 14.29
CA SER A 45 11.12 -1.59 14.46
C SER A 45 10.30 -1.94 15.71
N PHE A 46 9.26 -2.75 15.53
CA PHE A 46 8.52 -3.33 16.65
C PHE A 46 9.35 -4.33 17.45
N ASP A 47 10.38 -4.88 16.81
CA ASP A 47 11.27 -5.85 17.42
C ASP A 47 12.60 -5.22 17.80
N ARG A 48 13.00 -5.45 19.05
CA ARG A 48 14.27 -5.01 19.62
C ARG A 48 15.44 -5.88 19.15
N ASP A 49 15.21 -7.17 18.93
CA ASP A 49 16.25 -8.15 18.57
C ASP A 49 15.77 -8.99 17.37
N PRO A 50 15.91 -8.45 16.14
CA PRO A 50 15.40 -9.11 14.93
C PRO A 50 16.15 -10.40 14.59
N VAL A 51 17.35 -10.61 15.12
CA VAL A 51 18.15 -11.82 14.85
C VAL A 51 17.59 -13.00 15.67
N SER A 52 17.35 -12.79 16.96
CA SER A 52 16.78 -13.81 17.85
C SER A 52 15.35 -14.16 17.46
N SER A 53 14.54 -13.17 17.07
CA SER A 53 13.16 -13.42 16.66
C SER A 53 13.06 -14.16 15.33
N SER A 54 13.91 -13.83 14.36
CA SER A 54 13.99 -14.55 13.08
C SER A 54 14.39 -16.02 13.30
N TYR A 55 15.38 -16.27 14.15
CA TYR A 55 15.78 -17.63 14.54
C TYR A 55 14.61 -18.41 15.15
N THR A 56 13.91 -17.79 16.10
CA THR A 56 12.77 -18.42 16.79
C THR A 56 11.60 -18.65 15.84
N GLY A 57 11.33 -17.70 14.93
CA GLY A 57 10.34 -17.82 13.86
C GLY A 57 10.61 -19.02 12.97
N HIS A 58 11.85 -19.20 12.51
CA HIS A 58 12.23 -20.37 11.71
C HIS A 58 12.01 -21.71 12.45
N VAL A 59 12.27 -21.76 13.76
CA VAL A 59 11.98 -22.96 14.57
C VAL A 59 10.48 -23.25 14.58
N TYR A 60 9.63 -22.24 14.74
CA TYR A 60 8.18 -22.42 14.69
C TYR A 60 7.68 -22.80 13.30
N GLU A 61 8.19 -22.20 12.23
CA GLU A 61 7.84 -22.59 10.86
C GLU A 61 8.12 -24.08 10.60
N ALA A 62 9.27 -24.56 11.09
CA ALA A 62 9.66 -25.96 10.93
C ALA A 62 8.81 -26.92 11.76
N ARG A 63 8.44 -26.53 12.98
CA ARG A 63 7.67 -27.39 13.91
C ARG A 63 6.20 -27.41 13.61
N GLU A 64 5.64 -26.26 13.27
CA GLU A 64 4.19 -26.07 13.10
C GLU A 64 3.77 -26.14 11.62
N GLY A 65 4.72 -26.25 10.69
CA GLY A 65 4.43 -26.30 9.25
C GLY A 65 3.89 -24.98 8.66
N ALA A 66 4.01 -23.86 9.40
CA ALA A 66 3.42 -22.56 9.08
C ALA A 66 4.40 -21.62 8.34
N ARG A 67 5.05 -22.11 7.28
CA ARG A 67 6.01 -21.30 6.49
C ARG A 67 5.36 -20.05 5.90
N GLY A 68 6.00 -18.89 6.08
CA GLY A 68 5.53 -17.61 5.55
C GLY A 68 4.39 -16.96 6.33
N ALA A 69 4.03 -17.48 7.50
CA ALA A 69 3.04 -16.86 8.39
C ALA A 69 3.61 -15.66 9.17
N THR A 70 4.93 -15.63 9.36
CA THR A 70 5.64 -14.47 9.91
C THR A 70 5.86 -13.48 8.77
N GLY A 71 5.31 -12.26 8.88
CA GLY A 71 5.34 -11.25 7.82
C GLY A 71 6.74 -10.89 7.29
N ALA A 72 6.80 -9.96 6.33
CA ALA A 72 8.07 -9.53 5.73
C ALA A 72 9.01 -8.89 6.79
N ALA A 73 10.31 -9.14 6.66
CA ALA A 73 11.32 -8.60 7.57
C ALA A 73 11.40 -7.06 7.45
N GLY A 74 11.28 -6.34 8.58
CA GLY A 74 11.40 -4.88 8.66
C GLY A 74 10.33 -4.22 9.56
N GLY A 75 10.56 -2.96 9.94
CA GLY A 75 9.61 -2.12 10.65
C GLY A 75 9.12 -0.95 9.79
N GLY A 76 7.93 -0.42 10.09
CA GLY A 76 7.28 0.66 9.33
C GLY A 76 6.19 0.16 8.36
N CYS A 77 5.28 1.05 7.93
CA CYS A 77 4.18 0.69 7.02
C CYS A 77 4.63 0.51 5.55
N GLY A 78 5.94 0.50 5.29
CA GLY A 78 6.53 0.39 3.96
C GLY A 78 6.75 -1.06 3.57
N CYS A 79 5.68 -1.77 3.22
CA CYS A 79 5.72 -3.17 2.81
C CYS A 79 6.85 -3.44 1.79
N ASN A 80 7.75 -4.37 2.14
CA ASN A 80 8.77 -4.99 1.29
C ASN A 80 8.17 -5.43 -0.06
#